data_AF-A0A5J6LBF1-F1
#
_entry.id   AF-A0A5J6LBF1-F1
#
_cell.length_a   1.000
_cell.length_b   1.000
_cell.length_c   1.000
_cell.angle_alpha   90.00
_cell.angle_beta   90.00
_cell.angle_gamma   90.00
#
_symmetry.space_group_name_H-M   'P 1'
#
loop_
_entity.id
_entity.type
_entity.pdbx_description
1 polymer ?
#
loop_
_entity_poly.entity_id
_entity_poly.type
_entity_poly.pdbx_seq_one_letter_code
_entity_poly.pdbx_strand_id
1 'polypeptide(L)'
;MQDKYTISDLPVDIMLPGLNGKSRFYTVLGWLQVLLLIVCVIEVLVIMFGPDEIMVDKRIGVTFVQFFLIYPGPIVTACFIIMSILQLAQSQRAEKLMKQFNESLHSQLEIIDDEIPEGKELELLPLLSPKEQSEFQLFRIQLVDVSEKQLNH
;
A
#
# COMPACT_ATOMS: atom_id res chain seq x y z
N MET A 1 -5.76 18.21 -27.38
CA MET A 1 -5.96 17.02 -28.25
C MET A 1 -4.76 16.13 -27.96
N GLN A 2 -4.93 15.10 -27.13
CA GLN A 2 -3.89 14.10 -26.91
C GLN A 2 -4.05 13.07 -28.02
N ASP A 3 -3.01 12.91 -28.84
CA ASP A 3 -2.97 11.84 -29.85
C ASP A 3 -2.98 10.50 -29.12
N LYS A 4 -4.00 9.71 -29.40
CA LYS A 4 -4.12 8.33 -28.90
C LYS A 4 -3.20 7.45 -29.73
N TYR A 5 -2.37 6.65 -29.06
CA TYR A 5 -1.45 5.74 -29.72
C TYR A 5 -2.14 4.41 -30.04
N THR A 6 -1.95 3.91 -31.27
CA THR A 6 -2.44 2.60 -31.74
C THR A 6 -1.31 1.56 -31.71
N ILE A 7 -1.61 0.26 -31.78
CA ILE A 7 -0.62 -0.85 -31.77
C ILE A 7 0.49 -0.66 -32.83
N SER A 8 0.16 -0.04 -33.96
CA SER A 8 1.08 0.29 -35.06
C SER A 8 2.20 1.26 -34.67
N ASP A 9 2.02 2.03 -33.58
CA ASP A 9 2.96 3.06 -33.14
C ASP A 9 3.96 2.55 -32.09
N LEU A 10 3.84 1.27 -31.71
CA LEU A 10 4.78 0.64 -30.78
C LEU A 10 6.20 0.57 -31.40
N PRO A 11 7.27 0.85 -30.64
CA PRO A 11 7.28 1.16 -29.21
C PRO A 11 6.97 2.62 -28.88
N VAL A 12 6.11 2.84 -27.87
CA VAL A 12 5.75 4.19 -27.37
C VAL A 12 6.19 4.33 -25.93
N ASP A 13 6.73 5.52 -25.61
CA ASP A 13 7.05 5.93 -24.25
C ASP A 13 5.84 6.71 -23.67
N ILE A 14 5.17 6.15 -22.66
CA ILE A 14 4.00 6.77 -22.00
C ILE A 14 4.33 7.22 -20.58
N MET A 15 3.66 8.28 -20.12
CA MET A 15 3.80 8.80 -18.76
C MET A 15 2.65 8.29 -17.90
N LEU A 16 2.91 7.33 -17.02
CA LEU A 16 1.91 6.83 -16.08
C LEU A 16 2.09 7.47 -14.71
N PRO A 17 1.02 7.67 -13.94
CA PRO A 17 1.14 8.13 -12.56
C PRO A 17 2.03 7.14 -11.78
N GLY A 18 3.05 7.67 -11.11
CA GLY A 18 3.99 6.87 -10.34
C GLY A 18 3.27 6.16 -9.19
N LEU A 19 3.30 4.83 -9.18
CA LEU A 19 2.76 4.01 -8.08
C LEU A 19 3.48 4.24 -6.74
N ASN A 20 4.67 4.84 -6.79
CA ASN A 20 5.52 5.12 -5.62
C ASN A 20 5.34 6.54 -5.08
N GLY A 21 4.10 6.97 -4.85
CA GLY A 21 3.82 8.16 -4.04
C GLY A 21 4.01 7.86 -2.55
N LYS A 22 5.23 7.64 -2.04
CA LYS A 22 5.46 7.58 -0.58
C LYS A 22 5.31 8.99 0.00
N SER A 23 4.08 9.41 0.27
CA SER A 23 3.87 10.64 1.04
C SER A 23 4.37 10.40 2.47
N ARG A 24 5.08 11.39 3.04
CA ARG A 24 5.60 11.34 4.41
C ARG A 24 4.51 10.98 5.44
N PHE A 25 3.28 11.39 5.18
CA PHE A 25 2.12 11.09 6.02
C PHE A 25 1.85 9.58 6.11
N TYR A 26 1.99 8.84 5.01
CA TYR A 26 1.78 7.39 4.99
C TYR A 26 2.91 6.62 5.66
N THR A 27 4.15 7.12 5.59
CA THR A 27 5.25 6.57 6.37
C THR A 27 4.96 6.72 7.87
N VAL A 28 4.47 7.88 8.31
CA VAL A 28 4.07 8.11 9.71
C VAL A 28 2.90 7.21 10.13
N LEU A 29 1.89 7.03 9.29
CA LEU A 29 0.78 6.09 9.52
C LEU A 29 1.27 4.64 9.67
N GLY A 30 2.23 4.23 8.85
CA GLY A 30 2.85 2.90 8.95
C GLY A 30 3.59 2.70 10.27
N TRP A 31 4.39 3.69 10.70
CA TRP A 31 5.06 3.65 12.01
C TRP A 31 4.07 3.63 13.18
N LEU A 32 2.98 4.40 13.08
CA LEU A 32 1.90 4.39 14.06
C LEU A 32 1.26 3.01 14.17
N GLN A 33 1.00 2.34 13.05
CA GLN A 33 0.44 0.98 13.02
C GLN A 33 1.38 -0.03 13.71
N VAL A 34 2.70 0.07 13.47
CA VAL A 34 3.70 -0.79 14.14
C VAL A 34 3.72 -0.55 15.65
N LEU A 35 3.67 0.72 16.08
CA LEU A 35 3.65 1.07 17.50
C LEU A 35 2.39 0.54 18.20
N LEU A 36 1.23 0.70 17.56
CA LEU A 36 -0.03 0.12 18.04
C LEU A 36 0.02 -1.41 18.14
N LEU A 37 0.67 -2.08 17.18
CA LEU A 37 0.84 -3.53 17.21
C LEU A 37 1.65 -3.95 18.43
N ILE A 38 2.77 -3.26 18.70
CA ILE A 38 3.62 -3.54 19.86
C ILE A 38 2.82 -3.39 21.17
N VAL A 39 2.08 -2.28 21.31
CA VAL A 39 1.24 -2.05 22.49
C VAL A 39 0.19 -3.15 22.63
N CYS A 40 -0.51 -3.50 21.55
CA CYS A 40 -1.52 -4.55 21.55
C CYS A 40 -0.93 -5.91 21.98
N VAL A 41 0.25 -6.27 21.47
CA VAL A 41 0.95 -7.51 21.84
C VAL A 41 1.33 -7.51 23.32
N ILE A 42 1.85 -6.39 23.84
CA ILE A 42 2.19 -6.26 25.26
C ILE A 42 0.94 -6.46 26.12
N GLU A 43 -0.18 -5.81 25.77
CA GLU A 43 -1.42 -5.94 26.53
C GLU A 43 -2.01 -7.36 26.46
N VAL A 44 -1.92 -8.03 25.31
CA VAL A 44 -2.32 -9.44 25.20
C VAL A 44 -1.46 -10.33 26.09
N LEU A 45 -0.15 -10.06 26.20
CA LEU A 45 0.72 -10.76 27.14
C LEU A 45 0.35 -10.46 28.60
N VAL A 46 -0.05 -9.22 28.92
CA VAL A 46 -0.57 -8.86 30.24
C VAL A 46 -1.88 -9.59 30.53
N ILE A 47 -2.76 -9.81 29.55
CA ILE A 47 -3.99 -10.60 29.77
C ILE A 47 -3.65 -12.06 30.07
N MET A 48 -2.64 -12.63 29.41
CA MET A 48 -2.28 -14.05 29.56
C MET A 48 -1.39 -14.34 30.77
N PHE A 49 -0.47 -13.43 31.10
CA PHE A 49 0.59 -13.64 32.10
C PHE A 49 0.67 -12.51 33.13
N GLY A 50 -0.28 -11.58 33.13
CA GLY A 50 -0.30 -10.45 34.03
C GLY A 50 -0.55 -10.85 35.49
N PRO A 51 -0.29 -9.93 36.42
CA PRO A 51 -0.52 -10.17 37.83
C PRO A 51 -2.03 -10.29 38.12
N ASP A 52 -2.40 -11.23 39.00
CA ASP A 52 -3.79 -11.41 39.45
C ASP A 52 -4.32 -10.20 40.22
N GLU A 53 -3.45 -9.50 40.95
CA GLU A 53 -3.80 -8.34 41.76
C GLU A 53 -2.82 -7.19 41.55
N ILE A 54 -3.34 -5.98 41.44
CA ILE A 54 -2.57 -4.74 41.29
C ILE A 54 -2.86 -3.83 42.48
N MET A 55 -1.87 -3.64 43.34
CA MET A 55 -1.99 -2.75 44.49
C MET A 55 -1.84 -1.28 44.05
N VAL A 56 -2.88 -0.49 44.29
CA VAL A 56 -2.90 0.94 44.00
C VAL A 56 -2.95 1.71 45.31
N ASP A 57 -2.00 2.63 45.52
CA ASP A 57 -2.03 3.52 46.67
C ASP A 57 -3.14 4.56 46.47
N LYS A 58 -4.08 4.62 47.43
CA LYS A 58 -5.21 5.56 47.40
C LYS A 58 -4.79 7.03 47.43
N ARG A 59 -3.58 7.35 47.93
CA ARG A 59 -3.06 8.72 47.99
C ARG A 59 -2.44 9.19 46.67
N ILE A 60 -1.79 8.28 45.94
CA ILE A 60 -1.07 8.58 44.69
C ILE A 60 -1.96 8.31 43.46
N GLY A 61 -2.93 7.40 43.60
CA GLY A 61 -3.80 6.97 42.51
C GLY A 61 -3.11 5.99 41.56
N VAL A 62 -3.75 5.76 40.41
CA VAL A 62 -3.25 4.84 39.39
C VAL A 62 -2.10 5.52 38.63
N THR A 63 -0.92 4.91 38.68
CA THR A 63 0.23 5.35 37.88
C THR A 63 0.06 4.97 36.42
N PHE A 64 0.81 5.63 35.52
CA PHE A 64 0.73 5.37 34.07
C PHE A 64 0.90 3.88 33.73
N VAL A 65 1.86 3.20 34.37
CA VAL A 65 2.09 1.76 34.13
C VAL A 65 0.94 0.91 34.68
N GLN A 66 0.43 1.25 35.87
CA GLN A 66 -0.71 0.54 36.46
C GLN A 66 -1.97 0.67 35.62
N PHE A 67 -2.15 1.78 34.89
CA PHE A 67 -3.29 1.95 34.00
C PHE A 67 -3.34 0.86 32.91
N PHE A 68 -2.21 0.55 32.28
CA PHE A 68 -2.11 -0.52 31.28
C PHE A 68 -2.42 -1.88 31.91
N LEU A 69 -1.87 -2.14 33.10
CA LEU A 69 -2.10 -3.41 33.80
C LEU A 69 -3.55 -3.60 34.26
N ILE A 70 -4.26 -2.54 34.64
CA ILE A 70 -5.65 -2.62 35.13
C ILE A 70 -6.66 -2.77 33.97
N TYR A 71 -6.37 -2.18 32.81
CA TYR A 71 -7.30 -2.13 31.68
C TYR A 71 -6.74 -2.72 30.37
N PRO A 72 -6.13 -3.92 30.39
CA PRO A 72 -5.50 -4.45 29.20
C PRO A 72 -6.52 -4.80 28.11
N GLY A 73 -7.69 -5.34 28.47
CA GLY A 73 -8.76 -5.66 27.52
C GLY A 73 -9.30 -4.46 26.74
N PRO A 74 -9.74 -3.37 27.41
CA PRO A 74 -10.14 -2.13 26.74
C PRO A 74 -9.06 -1.55 25.83
N ILE A 75 -7.78 -1.63 26.23
CA ILE A 75 -6.67 -1.12 25.41
C ILE A 75 -6.48 -1.96 24.15
N VAL A 76 -6.50 -3.30 24.26
CA VAL A 76 -6.48 -4.21 23.10
C VAL A 76 -7.63 -3.90 22.15
N THR A 77 -8.83 -3.68 22.68
CA THR A 77 -10.03 -3.38 21.87
C THR A 77 -9.84 -2.07 21.10
N ALA A 78 -9.36 -1.02 21.77
CA ALA A 78 -9.06 0.25 21.12
C ALA A 78 -7.98 0.09 20.04
N CYS A 79 -6.94 -0.71 20.29
CA CYS A 79 -5.90 -1.01 19.31
C CYS A 79 -6.48 -1.66 18.06
N PHE A 80 -7.35 -2.67 18.20
CA PHE A 80 -7.99 -3.34 17.07
C PHE A 80 -8.89 -2.38 16.25
N ILE A 81 -9.65 -1.52 16.92
CA ILE A 81 -10.51 -0.54 16.24
C ILE A 81 -9.64 0.43 15.43
N ILE A 82 -8.60 0.99 16.03
CA ILE A 82 -7.70 1.94 15.38
C ILE A 82 -6.97 1.28 14.20
N MET A 83 -6.45 0.06 14.37
CA MET A 83 -5.82 -0.70 13.29
C MET A 83 -6.80 -0.97 12.14
N SER A 84 -8.05 -1.33 12.43
CA SER A 84 -9.08 -1.56 11.40
C SER A 84 -9.35 -0.31 10.57
N ILE A 85 -9.42 0.86 11.24
CA ILE A 85 -9.60 2.16 10.55
C ILE A 85 -8.37 2.48 9.68
N LEU A 86 -7.16 2.26 10.20
CA LEU A 86 -5.91 2.48 9.47
C LEU A 86 -5.83 1.60 8.22
N GLN A 87 -6.23 0.34 8.33
CA GLN A 87 -6.24 -0.61 7.22
C GLN A 87 -7.26 -0.22 6.15
N LEU A 88 -8.47 0.21 6.55
CA LEU A 88 -9.49 0.70 5.62
C LEU A 88 -9.03 1.97 4.88
N ALA A 89 -8.35 2.88 5.56
CA ALA A 89 -7.80 4.08 4.94
C ALA A 89 -6.70 3.74 3.91
N GLN A 90 -5.88 2.72 4.18
CA GLN A 90 -4.85 2.25 3.27
C GLN A 90 -5.43 1.51 2.05
N SER A 91 -6.47 0.70 2.22
CA SER A 91 -7.09 -0.06 1.13
C SER A 91 -7.81 0.85 0.13
N GLN A 92 -8.56 1.85 0.60
CA GLN A 92 -9.21 2.83 -0.28
C GLN A 92 -8.20 3.62 -1.12
N ARG A 93 -6.99 3.83 -0.59
CA ARG A 93 -5.91 4.50 -1.33
C ARG A 93 -5.35 3.59 -2.43
N ALA A 94 -5.08 2.33 -2.12
CA ALA A 94 -4.60 1.37 -3.11
C ALA A 94 -5.60 1.26 -4.27
N GLU A 95 -6.90 1.24 -3.96
CA GLU A 95 -7.97 1.22 -4.96
C GLU A 95 -7.98 2.51 -5.80
N LYS A 96 -7.86 3.69 -5.17
CA LYS A 96 -7.79 4.98 -5.90
C LYS A 96 -6.56 5.07 -6.81
N LEU A 97 -5.39 4.65 -6.33
CA LEU A 97 -4.17 4.63 -7.12
C LEU A 97 -4.31 3.68 -8.31
N MET A 98 -4.90 2.50 -8.12
CA MET A 98 -5.16 1.59 -9.23
C MET A 98 -6.19 2.13 -10.23
N LYS A 99 -7.25 2.78 -9.77
CA LYS A 99 -8.20 3.44 -10.66
C LYS A 99 -7.53 4.53 -11.50
N GLN A 100 -6.73 5.40 -10.88
CA GLN A 100 -5.98 6.45 -11.59
C GLN A 100 -4.96 5.88 -12.58
N PHE A 101 -4.29 4.80 -12.20
CA PHE A 101 -3.36 4.08 -13.06
C PHE A 101 -4.09 3.50 -14.28
N ASN A 102 -5.23 2.82 -14.06
CA ASN A 102 -6.02 2.23 -15.13
C ASN A 102 -6.67 3.27 -16.05
N GLU A 103 -7.19 4.37 -15.48
CA GLU A 103 -7.70 5.50 -16.25
C GLU A 103 -6.61 6.15 -17.10
N SER A 104 -5.41 6.35 -16.55
CA SER A 104 -4.28 6.92 -17.28
C SER A 104 -3.77 6.00 -18.39
N LEU A 105 -3.83 4.68 -18.16
CA LEU A 105 -3.56 3.68 -19.19
C LEU A 105 -4.59 3.78 -20.31
N HIS A 106 -5.89 3.68 -20.02
CA HIS A 106 -6.94 3.74 -21.04
C HIS A 106 -7.05 5.11 -21.75
N SER A 107 -6.62 6.21 -21.11
CA SER A 107 -6.64 7.53 -21.74
C SER A 107 -5.50 7.72 -22.74
N GLN A 108 -4.35 7.07 -22.52
CA GLN A 108 -3.16 7.19 -23.37
C GLN A 108 -3.02 6.05 -24.38
N LEU A 109 -3.56 4.88 -24.05
CA LEU A 109 -3.59 3.68 -24.88
C LEU A 109 -5.05 3.35 -25.21
N GLU A 110 -5.41 3.50 -26.48
CA GLU A 110 -6.62 2.90 -27.03
C GLU A 110 -6.23 1.56 -27.68
N ILE A 111 -5.73 0.62 -26.87
CA ILE A 111 -5.52 -0.76 -27.31
C ILE A 111 -6.82 -1.51 -27.04
N ILE A 112 -7.49 -1.90 -28.12
CA ILE A 112 -8.58 -2.87 -28.08
C ILE A 112 -7.91 -4.24 -27.94
N ASP A 113 -8.26 -5.04 -26.92
CA ASP A 113 -7.68 -6.38 -26.68
C ASP A 113 -7.73 -7.30 -27.92
N ASP A 114 -8.64 -7.01 -28.86
CA ASP A 114 -8.87 -7.71 -30.13
C ASP A 114 -7.83 -7.36 -31.24
N GLU A 115 -6.98 -6.35 -31.06
CA GLU A 115 -5.91 -6.01 -32.01
C GLU A 115 -4.54 -6.61 -31.61
N ILE A 116 -4.44 -7.26 -30.45
CA ILE A 116 -3.20 -7.92 -30.01
C ILE A 116 -3.03 -9.22 -30.82
N PRO A 117 -1.99 -9.35 -31.65
CA PRO A 117 -1.79 -10.56 -32.46
C PRO A 117 -1.52 -11.78 -31.55
N GLU A 118 -2.12 -12.93 -31.91
CA GLU A 118 -1.96 -14.19 -31.18
C GLU A 118 -0.47 -14.51 -30.92
N GLY A 119 -0.11 -14.73 -29.66
CA GLY A 119 1.26 -15.07 -29.24
C GLY A 119 2.14 -13.91 -28.75
N LYS A 120 1.62 -12.67 -28.72
CA LYS A 120 2.34 -11.50 -28.17
C LYS A 120 1.65 -10.93 -26.93
N GLU A 121 2.44 -10.48 -25.97
CA GLU A 121 1.99 -9.75 -24.79
C GLU A 121 2.56 -8.33 -24.77
N LEU A 122 1.81 -7.41 -24.16
CA LEU A 122 2.28 -6.05 -23.89
C LEU A 122 3.15 -6.07 -22.63
N GLU A 123 4.43 -5.73 -22.77
CA GLU A 123 5.34 -5.55 -21.65
C GLU A 123 5.53 -4.06 -21.33
N LEU A 124 5.32 -3.70 -20.07
CA LEU A 124 5.53 -2.37 -19.51
C LEU A 124 6.92 -2.32 -18.88
N LEU A 125 7.89 -1.73 -19.57
CA LEU A 125 9.26 -1.60 -19.09
C LEU A 125 9.47 -0.21 -18.48
N PRO A 126 9.77 -0.10 -17.16
CA PRO A 126 10.09 1.20 -16.56
C PRO A 126 11.44 1.70 -17.11
N LEU A 127 11.43 2.84 -17.80
CA LEU A 127 12.63 3.40 -18.46
C LEU A 127 13.55 4.15 -17.49
N LEU A 128 13.04 4.55 -16.34
CA LEU A 128 13.76 5.29 -15.31
C LEU A 128 13.64 4.52 -13.99
N SER A 129 14.79 4.32 -13.33
CA SER A 129 14.82 3.83 -11.94
C SER A 129 13.89 4.71 -11.10
N PRO A 130 12.99 4.13 -10.29
CA PRO A 130 11.94 4.87 -9.61
C PRO A 130 12.58 5.92 -8.69
N LYS A 131 12.67 7.18 -9.16
CA LYS A 131 12.94 8.31 -8.27
C LYS A 131 11.73 8.42 -7.35
N GLU A 132 11.97 8.28 -6.04
CA GLU A 132 10.99 8.24 -4.95
C GLU A 132 9.98 9.41 -4.88
N GLN A 133 10.02 10.37 -5.82
CA GLN A 133 9.30 11.64 -5.74
C GLN A 133 8.67 12.13 -7.05
N SER A 134 8.67 11.34 -8.12
CA SER A 134 8.00 11.77 -9.36
C SER A 134 6.55 11.31 -9.39
N GLU A 135 5.64 12.28 -9.54
CA GLU A 135 4.19 12.08 -9.72
C GLU A 135 3.87 11.24 -10.96
N PHE A 136 4.78 11.23 -11.94
CA PHE A 136 4.71 10.44 -13.16
C PHE A 136 6.00 9.63 -13.37
N GLN A 137 5.87 8.40 -13.85
CA GLN A 137 6.96 7.52 -14.28
C GLN A 137 6.81 7.23 -15.78
N LEU A 138 7.93 7.28 -16.50
CA LEU A 138 8.00 6.92 -17.92
C LEU A 138 8.10 5.39 -18.05
N PHE A 139 7.13 4.81 -18.75
CA PHE A 139 7.12 3.41 -19.13
C PHE A 139 7.23 3.32 -20.64
N ARG A 140 8.09 2.42 -21.12
CA ARG A 140 8.08 2.00 -22.51
C ARG A 140 7.16 0.80 -22.65
N ILE A 141 6.21 0.88 -23.57
CA ILE A 141 5.38 -0.26 -23.93
C ILE A 141 5.96 -0.91 -25.18
N GLN A 142 6.19 -2.22 -25.12
CA GLN A 142 6.69 -3.02 -26.24
C GLN A 142 5.89 -4.31 -26.35
N LEU A 143 5.76 -4.85 -27.57
CA LEU A 143 5.22 -6.20 -27.79
C LEU A 143 6.35 -7.21 -27.63
N VAL A 144 6.16 -8.19 -26.74
CA VAL A 144 7.11 -9.27 -26.51
C VAL A 144 6.44 -10.61 -26.81
N ASP A 145 7.17 -11.54 -27.41
CA ASP A 145 6.65 -12.89 -27.68
C ASP A 145 6.48 -13.66 -26.35
N VAL A 146 5.33 -14.30 -26.17
CA VAL A 146 4.97 -15.07 -24.97
C VAL A 146 6.00 -16.17 -24.64
N SER A 147 6.75 -16.63 -25.65
CA SER A 147 7.81 -17.64 -25.52
C SER A 147 9.04 -17.14 -24.75
N GLU A 148 9.40 -15.85 -24.81
CA GLU A 148 10.60 -15.31 -24.14
C GLU A 148 10.38 -15.06 -22.64
N LYS A 149 9.13 -14.80 -22.22
CA LYS A 149 8.79 -14.52 -20.82
C LYS A 149 8.98 -15.74 -19.90
N GLN A 150 8.94 -16.95 -20.45
CA GLN A 150 9.15 -18.20 -19.71
C GLN A 150 10.63 -18.55 -19.48
N LEU A 151 11.58 -17.86 -20.14
CA LEU A 151 13.01 -18.19 -20.03
C LEU A 151 13.75 -17.39 -18.94
N ASN A 152 13.12 -16.35 -18.39
CA ASN A 152 13.71 -15.43 -17.41
C ASN A 152 13.11 -15.54 -16.00
N HIS A 153 12.39 -16.62 -15.68
CA HIS A 153 11.80 -16.84 -14.35
C HIS A 153 12.54 -17.88 -13.52
#